data_AF-A0A6A9SX02-F1
#
_entry.id   AF-A0A6A9SX02-F1
#
_cell.length_a   1.000
_cell.length_b   1.000
_cell.length_c   1.000
_cell.angle_alpha   90.00
_cell.angle_beta   90.00
_cell.angle_gamma   90.00
#
_symmetry.space_group_name_H-M   'P 1'
#
loop_
_entity.id
_entity.type
_entity.pdbx_description
1 polymer ?
#
loop_
_entity_poly.entity_id
_entity_poly.type
_entity_poly.pdbx_seq_one_letter_code
_entity_poly.pdbx_strand_id
1 'polypeptide(L)'
;MRILIVDQCSSAKKSSGRNDPLDRDTIDAAPPDELIGMEGAESYPAEELYQGRQQQRITEAKRLLEDAGDDVDRVFISAGFGLVGDQEELPLYDVTFADMSAAEIDDRAEALEIHEDLCDLTVGGDYDVVFFALGSDYYRSAKLEDLLPEVSNETFVVFFNQDAFEEEYDNGLSIAARTPEAKAYGTIVVALKGEYLRNFAEHRMAGDEVESIDDIEAYCTEEVGSQAGLDDYSSSNS
;
A
#
# COMPACT_ATOMS: atom_id res chain seq x y z
N MET A 1 -5.69 -9.13 14.28
CA MET A 1 -5.45 -9.74 12.95
C MET A 1 -4.02 -9.49 12.56
N ARG A 2 -3.44 -10.31 11.69
CA ARG A 2 -2.15 -10.05 11.07
C ARG A 2 -2.37 -9.48 9.68
N ILE A 3 -1.92 -8.27 9.44
CA ILE A 3 -2.23 -7.49 8.24
C ILE A 3 -0.93 -7.12 7.55
N LEU A 4 -0.86 -7.35 6.25
CA LEU A 4 0.23 -6.85 5.41
C LEU A 4 -0.28 -5.70 4.54
N ILE A 5 0.44 -4.59 4.54
CA ILE A 5 0.22 -3.48 3.62
C ILE A 5 1.41 -3.39 2.65
N VAL A 6 1.17 -3.74 1.40
CA VAL A 6 2.10 -3.55 0.28
C VAL A 6 1.81 -2.19 -0.34
N ASP A 7 2.62 -1.21 0.02
CA ASP A 7 2.57 0.16 -0.51
C ASP A 7 3.58 0.33 -1.66
N GLN A 8 3.56 1.47 -2.31
CA GLN A 8 4.48 1.86 -3.38
C GLN A 8 5.36 3.02 -2.94
N CYS A 9 6.57 3.08 -3.47
CA CYS A 9 7.41 4.26 -3.29
C CYS A 9 6.77 5.51 -3.94
N SER A 10 7.14 6.69 -3.43
CA SER A 10 6.59 7.97 -3.92
C SER A 10 7.64 8.80 -4.63
N SER A 11 7.24 9.56 -5.65
CA SER A 11 8.07 10.64 -6.21
C SER A 11 8.21 11.81 -5.22
N ALA A 12 7.22 12.00 -4.35
CA ALA A 12 7.32 12.95 -3.25
C ALA A 12 8.16 12.32 -2.12
N LYS A 13 9.41 12.75 -2.01
CA LYS A 13 10.32 12.27 -0.95
C LYS A 13 10.74 13.39 0.00
N LYS A 14 11.01 13.00 1.25
CA LYS A 14 11.62 13.88 2.25
C LYS A 14 12.98 14.36 1.74
N SER A 15 13.19 15.67 1.80
CA SER A 15 14.49 16.27 1.50
C SER A 15 14.70 17.46 2.42
N SER A 16 15.89 17.57 3.00
CA SER A 16 16.27 18.79 3.71
C SER A 16 16.60 19.96 2.75
N GLY A 17 16.65 19.69 1.44
CA GLY A 17 17.07 20.61 0.39
C GLY A 17 18.56 20.95 0.45
N ARG A 18 19.35 20.21 1.24
CA ARG A 18 20.79 20.45 1.42
C ARG A 18 21.63 19.62 0.45
N ASN A 19 21.19 18.41 0.15
CA ASN A 19 21.85 17.50 -0.78
C ASN A 19 20.89 17.07 -1.90
N ASP A 20 21.46 16.79 -3.06
CA ASP A 20 20.72 16.28 -4.21
C ASP A 20 20.42 14.78 -4.01
N PRO A 21 19.24 14.29 -4.43
CA PRO A 21 18.95 12.86 -4.43
C PRO A 21 19.93 12.08 -5.31
N LEU A 22 20.24 10.85 -4.89
CA LEU A 22 21.00 9.91 -5.70
C LEU A 22 20.21 9.48 -6.93
N ASP A 23 20.88 9.45 -8.08
CA ASP A 23 20.29 8.98 -9.34
C ASP A 23 20.38 7.46 -9.48
N ARG A 24 19.76 6.95 -10.56
CA ARG A 24 19.74 5.52 -10.86
C ARG A 24 21.13 4.91 -10.98
N ASP A 25 22.03 5.57 -11.71
CA ASP A 25 23.38 5.04 -11.94
C ASP A 25 24.16 4.93 -10.63
N THR A 26 23.95 5.86 -9.70
CA THR A 26 24.58 5.82 -8.39
C THR A 26 24.01 4.72 -7.51
N ILE A 27 22.69 4.56 -7.44
CA ILE A 27 22.09 3.50 -6.61
C ILE A 27 22.40 2.09 -7.14
N ASP A 28 22.55 1.93 -8.46
CA ASP A 28 22.85 0.65 -9.09
C ASP A 28 24.34 0.25 -8.94
N ALA A 29 25.20 1.20 -8.59
CA ALA A 29 26.64 0.98 -8.49
C ALA A 29 27.11 0.49 -7.12
N ALA A 30 26.30 0.62 -6.06
CA ALA A 30 26.70 0.29 -4.70
C ALA A 30 25.50 -0.19 -3.86
N PRO A 31 25.72 -1.07 -2.86
CA PRO A 31 24.65 -1.54 -1.98
C PRO A 31 24.12 -0.42 -1.06
N PRO A 32 22.89 -0.55 -0.53
CA PRO A 32 22.25 0.48 0.31
C PRO A 32 23.12 0.98 1.47
N ASP A 33 23.77 0.08 2.21
CA ASP A 33 24.63 0.43 3.36
C ASP A 33 25.80 1.35 2.97
N GLU A 34 26.36 1.17 1.77
CA GLU A 34 27.44 2.03 1.27
C GLU A 34 26.90 3.40 0.85
N LEU A 35 25.72 3.44 0.20
CA LEU A 35 25.06 4.67 -0.23
C LEU A 35 24.67 5.57 0.96
N ILE A 36 24.16 4.97 2.03
CA ILE A 36 23.82 5.68 3.28
C ILE A 36 25.07 6.28 3.92
N GLY A 37 26.22 5.60 3.81
CA GLY A 37 27.50 6.06 4.34
C GLY A 37 28.22 7.12 3.48
N MET A 38 27.71 7.44 2.28
CA MET A 38 28.36 8.41 1.38
C MET A 38 28.37 9.82 1.97
N GLU A 39 29.48 10.54 1.81
CA GLU A 39 29.58 11.93 2.24
C GLU A 39 28.55 12.79 1.49
N GLY A 40 27.64 13.41 2.24
CA GLY A 40 26.56 14.22 1.67
C GLY A 40 25.31 13.43 1.27
N ALA A 41 25.23 12.13 1.53
CA ALA A 41 23.96 11.41 1.44
C ALA A 41 23.05 11.77 2.61
N GLU A 42 21.76 11.99 2.33
CA GLU A 42 20.72 12.01 3.35
C GLU A 42 20.08 10.62 3.39
N SER A 43 19.77 10.09 4.56
CA SER A 43 19.03 8.84 4.72
C SER A 43 17.86 9.01 5.66
N TYR A 44 16.81 8.22 5.45
CA TYR A 44 15.61 8.19 6.26
C TYR A 44 15.02 6.77 6.25
N PRO A 45 14.30 6.35 7.31
CA PRO A 45 13.39 5.21 7.22
C PRO A 45 12.42 5.38 6.05
N ALA A 46 12.09 4.28 5.36
CA ALA A 46 11.22 4.31 4.18
C ALA A 46 9.88 5.03 4.43
N GLU A 47 9.25 4.81 5.60
CA GLU A 47 8.01 5.49 5.97
C GLU A 47 8.14 7.01 6.12
N GLU A 48 9.32 7.51 6.49
CA GLU A 48 9.60 8.93 6.61
C GLU A 48 10.04 9.52 5.27
N LEU A 49 10.72 8.71 4.45
CA LEU A 49 11.22 9.08 3.14
C LEU A 49 10.05 9.35 2.20
N TYR A 50 9.06 8.48 2.11
CA TYR A 50 7.97 8.61 1.15
C TYR A 50 6.83 9.47 1.70
N GLN A 51 6.68 10.70 1.17
CA GLN A 51 5.80 11.73 1.74
C GLN A 51 4.52 12.00 0.92
N GLY A 52 4.17 11.11 -0.01
CA GLY A 52 2.95 11.26 -0.79
C GLY A 52 1.68 11.18 0.07
N ARG A 53 0.56 11.71 -0.44
CA ARG A 53 -0.72 11.73 0.28
C ARG A 53 -1.21 10.33 0.63
N GLN A 54 -1.03 9.37 -0.27
CA GLN A 54 -1.33 7.96 0.00
C GLN A 54 -0.52 7.47 1.20
N GLN A 55 0.79 7.71 1.19
CA GLN A 55 1.70 7.25 2.24
C GLN A 55 1.34 7.84 3.61
N GLN A 56 0.98 9.12 3.67
CA GLN A 56 0.53 9.76 4.91
C GLN A 56 -0.72 9.09 5.50
N ARG A 57 -1.71 8.78 4.65
CA ARG A 57 -2.94 8.10 5.10
C ARG A 57 -2.71 6.66 5.50
N ILE A 58 -1.83 5.94 4.79
CA ILE A 58 -1.45 4.58 5.16
C ILE A 58 -0.65 4.56 6.47
N THR A 59 0.23 5.54 6.72
CA THR A 59 0.91 5.68 8.03
C THR A 59 -0.10 5.89 9.16
N GLU A 60 -1.12 6.73 8.93
CA GLU A 60 -2.21 6.91 9.90
C GLU A 60 -3.01 5.61 10.10
N ALA A 61 -3.36 4.92 9.02
CA ALA A 61 -4.09 3.65 9.05
C ALA A 61 -3.32 2.57 9.83
N LYS A 62 -2.02 2.40 9.55
CA LYS A 62 -1.16 1.46 10.29
C LYS A 62 -1.22 1.73 11.79
N ARG A 63 -1.04 2.98 12.21
CA ARG A 63 -1.09 3.36 13.61
C ARG A 63 -2.45 3.03 14.26
N LEU A 64 -3.55 3.27 13.55
CA LEU A 64 -4.90 2.97 14.03
C LEU A 64 -5.14 1.46 14.17
N LEU A 65 -4.66 0.66 13.22
CA LEU A 65 -4.73 -0.81 13.28
C LEU A 65 -3.92 -1.36 14.46
N GLU A 66 -2.69 -0.87 14.65
CA GLU A 66 -1.84 -1.25 15.80
C GLU A 66 -2.49 -0.82 17.13
N ASP A 67 -3.05 0.39 17.21
CA ASP A 67 -3.80 0.87 18.38
C ASP A 67 -5.06 0.01 18.66
N ALA A 68 -5.66 -0.60 17.63
CA ALA A 68 -6.77 -1.55 17.73
C ALA A 68 -6.32 -2.97 18.14
N GLY A 69 -5.02 -3.23 18.23
CA GLY A 69 -4.45 -4.53 18.62
C GLY A 69 -4.18 -5.47 17.45
N ASP A 70 -4.18 -4.97 16.21
CA ASP A 70 -3.73 -5.72 15.03
C ASP A 70 -2.20 -5.71 14.92
N ASP A 71 -1.64 -6.77 14.33
CA ASP A 71 -0.22 -6.91 13.99
C ASP A 71 -0.04 -6.51 12.53
N VAL A 72 0.70 -5.43 12.28
CA VAL A 72 0.71 -4.77 10.96
C VAL A 72 2.12 -4.67 10.41
N ASP A 73 2.36 -5.45 9.36
CA ASP A 73 3.54 -5.31 8.53
C ASP A 73 3.27 -4.34 7.39
N ARG A 74 4.21 -3.43 7.11
CA ARG A 74 4.16 -2.55 5.96
C ARG A 74 5.47 -2.63 5.20
N VAL A 75 5.34 -2.83 3.89
CA VAL A 75 6.46 -2.85 2.95
C VAL A 75 6.17 -1.93 1.77
N PHE A 76 7.22 -1.52 1.08
CA PHE A 76 7.16 -0.68 -0.10
C PHE A 76 7.77 -1.39 -1.29
N ILE A 77 7.07 -1.40 -2.42
CA ILE A 77 7.70 -1.68 -3.71
C ILE A 77 8.42 -0.40 -4.17
N SER A 78 9.74 -0.49 -4.27
CA SER A 78 10.66 0.57 -4.64
C SER A 78 11.31 0.29 -6.00
N ALA A 79 11.16 1.22 -6.95
CA ALA A 79 11.86 1.16 -8.24
C ALA A 79 13.39 1.28 -8.09
N GLY A 80 13.87 1.75 -6.93
CA GLY A 80 15.28 1.87 -6.61
C GLY A 80 15.85 0.66 -5.88
N PHE A 81 15.09 0.08 -4.96
CA PHE A 81 15.60 -0.83 -3.92
C PHE A 81 14.82 -2.13 -3.74
N GLY A 82 13.84 -2.44 -4.61
CA GLY A 82 13.08 -3.68 -4.53
C GLY A 82 11.98 -3.63 -3.47
N LEU A 83 11.79 -4.70 -2.70
CA LEU A 83 10.85 -4.74 -1.59
C LEU A 83 11.53 -4.24 -0.31
N VAL A 84 11.01 -3.17 0.28
CA VAL A 84 11.66 -2.47 1.40
C VAL A 84 10.73 -2.42 2.62
N GLY A 85 11.23 -2.75 3.80
CA GLY A 85 10.49 -2.62 5.06
C GLY A 85 10.28 -1.15 5.45
N ASP A 86 9.18 -0.83 6.13
CA ASP A 86 8.87 0.57 6.45
C ASP A 86 9.88 1.30 7.36
N GLN A 87 10.56 0.56 8.24
CA GLN A 87 11.64 1.04 9.10
C GLN A 87 13.03 0.95 8.46
N GLU A 88 13.16 0.38 7.27
CA GLU A 88 14.44 0.22 6.61
C GLU A 88 14.99 1.59 6.19
N GLU A 89 16.24 1.89 6.56
CA GLU A 89 16.89 3.12 6.15
C GLU A 89 17.24 3.07 4.67
N LEU A 90 16.80 4.09 3.93
CA LEU A 90 17.14 4.29 2.53
C LEU A 90 17.84 5.62 2.33
N PRO A 91 18.81 5.72 1.40
CA PRO A 91 19.34 7.02 0.99
C PRO A 91 18.24 7.81 0.27
N LEU A 92 18.36 9.14 0.25
CA LEU A 92 17.54 10.00 -0.58
C LEU A 92 17.89 9.76 -2.05
N TYR A 93 16.92 9.31 -2.85
CA TYR A 93 17.12 8.93 -4.25
C TYR A 93 15.96 9.39 -5.15
N ASP A 94 16.21 9.55 -6.44
CA ASP A 94 15.18 9.90 -7.42
C ASP A 94 15.09 8.86 -8.55
N VAL A 95 14.46 7.74 -8.22
CA VAL A 95 14.11 6.68 -9.17
C VAL A 95 12.65 6.28 -8.99
N THR A 96 11.94 6.13 -10.11
CA THR A 96 10.51 5.79 -10.18
C THR A 96 10.23 4.96 -11.44
N PHE A 97 9.18 4.14 -11.42
CA PHE A 97 8.71 3.44 -12.62
C PHE A 97 7.97 4.35 -13.62
N ALA A 98 7.56 5.55 -13.21
CA ALA A 98 6.70 6.42 -14.02
C ALA A 98 7.29 6.80 -15.40
N ASP A 99 8.61 6.83 -15.52
CA ASP A 99 9.33 7.16 -16.76
C ASP A 99 9.85 5.92 -17.51
N MET A 100 9.56 4.71 -17.00
CA MET A 100 10.00 3.45 -17.58
C MET A 100 8.93 2.86 -18.50
N SER A 101 9.36 2.24 -19.60
CA SER A 101 8.49 1.41 -20.41
C SER A 101 8.12 0.12 -19.69
N ALA A 102 7.05 -0.52 -20.17
CA ALA A 102 6.62 -1.84 -19.73
C ALA A 102 7.77 -2.87 -19.65
N ALA A 103 8.63 -2.96 -20.67
CA ALA A 103 9.75 -3.90 -20.65
C ALA A 103 10.83 -3.50 -19.62
N GLU A 104 11.10 -2.21 -19.48
CA GLU A 104 12.06 -1.72 -18.48
C GLU A 104 11.58 -1.95 -17.04
N ILE A 105 10.28 -1.85 -16.78
CA ILE A 105 9.70 -2.20 -15.47
C ILE A 105 9.92 -3.69 -15.19
N ASP A 106 9.67 -4.57 -16.15
CA ASP A 106 9.84 -6.02 -15.97
C ASP A 106 11.30 -6.37 -15.68
N ASP A 107 12.23 -5.88 -16.52
CA ASP A 107 13.67 -6.11 -16.36
C ASP A 107 14.17 -5.56 -15.01
N ARG A 108 13.66 -4.37 -14.61
CA ARG A 108 14.04 -3.74 -13.35
C ARG A 108 13.48 -4.49 -12.15
N ALA A 109 12.23 -4.96 -12.22
CA ALA A 109 11.59 -5.70 -11.14
C ALA A 109 12.27 -7.06 -10.92
N GLU A 110 12.64 -7.76 -12.00
CA GLU A 110 13.41 -9.01 -11.94
C GLU A 110 14.81 -8.77 -11.35
N ALA A 111 15.51 -7.71 -11.78
CA ALA A 111 16.83 -7.38 -11.23
C ALA A 111 16.80 -6.99 -9.74
N LEU A 112 15.65 -6.55 -9.24
CA LEU A 112 15.41 -6.17 -7.85
C LEU A 112 14.69 -7.26 -7.05
N GLU A 113 14.45 -8.44 -7.64
CA GLU A 113 13.81 -9.60 -7.01
C GLU A 113 12.44 -9.27 -6.36
N ILE A 114 11.72 -8.27 -6.90
CA ILE A 114 10.47 -7.74 -6.29
C ILE A 114 9.40 -8.83 -6.16
N HIS A 115 9.24 -9.66 -7.19
CA HIS A 115 8.22 -10.69 -7.19
C HIS A 115 8.58 -11.81 -6.22
N GLU A 116 9.83 -12.25 -6.25
CA GLU A 116 10.36 -13.29 -5.36
C GLU A 116 10.24 -12.90 -3.89
N ASP A 117 10.65 -11.67 -3.54
CA ASP A 117 10.54 -11.15 -2.17
C ASP A 117 9.08 -11.01 -1.73
N LEU A 118 8.19 -10.57 -2.63
CA LEU A 118 6.76 -10.51 -2.34
C LEU A 118 6.16 -11.90 -2.11
N CYS A 119 6.53 -12.89 -2.92
CA CYS A 119 6.13 -14.29 -2.73
C CYS A 119 6.57 -14.82 -1.38
N ASP A 120 7.85 -14.67 -1.04
CA ASP A 120 8.39 -15.13 0.25
C ASP A 120 7.67 -14.47 1.43
N LEU A 121 7.37 -13.17 1.35
CA LEU A 121 6.67 -12.44 2.39
C LEU A 121 5.20 -12.84 2.50
N THR A 122 4.47 -12.86 1.39
CA THR A 122 3.00 -13.04 1.38
C THR A 122 2.60 -14.50 1.54
N VAL A 123 3.28 -15.43 0.88
CA VAL A 123 3.00 -16.88 0.95
C VAL A 123 3.62 -17.51 2.19
N GLY A 124 4.80 -17.03 2.60
CA GLY A 124 5.44 -17.46 3.84
C GLY A 124 4.86 -16.81 5.10
N GLY A 125 4.06 -15.76 4.94
CA GLY A 125 3.42 -15.02 6.03
C GLY A 125 2.04 -15.57 6.38
N ASP A 126 1.77 -15.74 7.67
CA ASP A 126 0.45 -16.09 8.19
C ASP A 126 -0.46 -14.85 8.29
N TYR A 127 -0.70 -14.16 7.16
CA TYR A 127 -1.53 -12.94 7.13
C TYR A 127 -3.03 -13.27 6.97
N ASP A 128 -3.88 -12.57 7.73
CA ASP A 128 -5.34 -12.62 7.58
C ASP A 128 -5.79 -11.76 6.39
N VAL A 129 -5.14 -10.61 6.19
CA VAL A 129 -5.47 -9.64 5.13
C VAL A 129 -4.20 -9.06 4.52
N VAL A 130 -4.15 -8.99 3.19
CA VAL A 130 -3.07 -8.33 2.43
C VAL A 130 -3.66 -7.21 1.57
N PHE A 131 -3.24 -5.97 1.81
CA PHE A 131 -3.60 -4.81 1.01
C PHE A 131 -2.50 -4.48 0.00
N PHE A 132 -2.80 -4.56 -1.30
CA PHE A 132 -1.94 -4.05 -2.36
C PHE A 132 -2.35 -2.64 -2.76
N ALA A 133 -1.81 -1.63 -2.08
CA ALA A 133 -2.07 -0.21 -2.34
C ALA A 133 -1.22 0.35 -3.51
N LEU A 134 -1.26 -0.30 -4.67
CA LEU A 134 -0.31 -0.09 -5.76
C LEU A 134 -0.91 0.66 -6.96
N GLY A 135 -0.09 1.44 -7.67
CA GLY A 135 -0.39 1.96 -9.01
C GLY A 135 -0.18 0.91 -10.11
N SER A 136 -0.61 1.19 -11.33
CA SER A 136 -0.52 0.24 -12.46
C SER A 136 0.89 -0.29 -12.70
N ASP A 137 1.88 0.59 -12.65
CA ASP A 137 3.28 0.24 -12.92
C ASP A 137 3.86 -0.66 -11.81
N TYR A 138 3.40 -0.46 -10.58
CA TYR A 138 3.80 -1.28 -9.43
C TYR A 138 3.05 -2.61 -9.37
N TYR A 139 1.79 -2.67 -9.81
CA TYR A 139 1.11 -3.94 -10.02
C TYR A 139 1.83 -4.80 -11.06
N ARG A 140 2.31 -4.17 -12.14
CA ARG A 140 3.12 -4.84 -13.15
C ARG A 140 4.41 -5.41 -12.55
N SER A 141 5.14 -4.61 -11.75
CA SER A 141 6.37 -5.09 -11.12
C SER A 141 6.14 -6.23 -10.13
N ALA A 142 4.97 -6.28 -9.49
CA ALA A 142 4.62 -7.32 -8.52
C ALA A 142 4.26 -8.67 -9.16
N LYS A 143 3.87 -8.69 -10.44
CA LYS A 143 3.39 -9.89 -11.17
C LYS A 143 2.35 -10.68 -10.37
N LEU A 144 1.27 -10.00 -9.97
CA LEU A 144 0.24 -10.60 -9.10
C LEU A 144 -0.41 -11.86 -9.68
N GLU A 145 -0.52 -11.96 -11.00
CA GLU A 145 -1.03 -13.16 -11.69
C GLU A 145 -0.23 -14.43 -11.38
N ASP A 146 1.08 -14.29 -11.10
CA ASP A 146 1.94 -15.40 -10.70
C ASP A 146 1.94 -15.60 -9.17
N LEU A 147 1.68 -14.54 -8.40
CA LEU A 147 1.71 -14.55 -6.93
C LEU A 147 0.43 -15.12 -6.31
N LEU A 148 -0.73 -14.65 -6.76
CA LEU A 148 -2.02 -14.93 -6.13
C LEU A 148 -2.41 -16.42 -6.09
N PRO A 149 -2.08 -17.25 -7.10
CA PRO A 149 -2.31 -18.70 -7.02
C PRO A 149 -1.64 -19.40 -5.84
N GLU A 150 -0.57 -18.82 -5.30
CA GLU A 150 0.21 -19.39 -4.19
C GLU A 150 -0.25 -18.87 -2.81
N VAL A 151 -1.06 -17.80 -2.77
CA VAL A 151 -1.59 -17.24 -1.52
C VAL A 151 -2.68 -18.14 -0.94
N SER A 152 -2.70 -18.29 0.38
CA SER A 152 -3.73 -19.08 1.08
C SER A 152 -5.13 -18.54 0.79
N ASN A 153 -6.08 -19.44 0.51
CA ASN A 153 -7.51 -19.08 0.39
C ASN A 153 -8.13 -18.56 1.69
N GLU A 154 -7.44 -18.71 2.83
CA GLU A 154 -7.86 -18.15 4.13
C GLU A 154 -7.43 -16.68 4.29
N THR A 155 -6.50 -16.20 3.46
CA THR A 155 -6.02 -14.81 3.45
C THR A 155 -6.88 -13.99 2.49
N PHE A 156 -7.49 -12.91 2.98
CA PHE A 156 -8.18 -11.96 2.09
C PHE A 156 -7.18 -11.05 1.39
N VAL A 157 -7.35 -10.84 0.09
CA VAL A 157 -6.46 -10.00 -0.69
C VAL A 157 -7.21 -8.82 -1.30
N VAL A 158 -6.77 -7.60 -0.97
CA VAL A 158 -7.43 -6.37 -1.39
C VAL A 158 -6.57 -5.64 -2.42
N PHE A 159 -7.19 -5.31 -3.55
CA PHE A 159 -6.60 -4.55 -4.64
C PHE A 159 -7.41 -3.28 -4.92
N PHE A 160 -6.85 -2.38 -5.74
CA PHE A 160 -7.52 -1.16 -6.16
C PHE A 160 -7.51 -1.00 -7.68
N ASN A 161 -8.72 -0.89 -8.27
CA ASN A 161 -8.95 -0.82 -9.72
C ASN A 161 -8.39 -2.04 -10.48
N GLN A 162 -8.66 -3.23 -9.96
CA GLN A 162 -8.10 -4.50 -10.39
C GLN A 162 -9.20 -5.56 -10.54
N ASP A 163 -10.30 -5.17 -11.20
CA ASP A 163 -11.56 -5.93 -11.29
C ASP A 163 -11.35 -7.36 -11.85
N ALA A 164 -10.33 -7.56 -12.70
CA ALA A 164 -10.00 -8.87 -13.26
C ALA A 164 -9.54 -9.90 -12.20
N PHE A 165 -8.90 -9.46 -11.12
CA PHE A 165 -8.43 -10.36 -10.07
C PHE A 165 -9.57 -10.81 -9.14
N GLU A 166 -10.54 -9.93 -8.87
CA GLU A 166 -11.74 -10.31 -8.09
C GLU A 166 -12.58 -11.38 -8.81
N GLU A 167 -12.66 -11.32 -10.14
CA GLU A 167 -13.36 -12.35 -10.93
C GLU A 167 -12.67 -13.72 -10.91
N GLU A 168 -11.37 -13.76 -10.60
CA GLU A 168 -10.54 -14.97 -10.67
C GLU A 168 -10.32 -15.64 -9.29
N TYR A 169 -10.34 -14.87 -8.20
CA TYR A 169 -10.01 -15.36 -6.86
C TYR A 169 -11.13 -15.06 -5.84
N ASP A 170 -11.70 -16.12 -5.24
CA ASP A 170 -12.82 -16.01 -4.28
C ASP A 170 -12.48 -15.22 -3.00
N ASN A 171 -11.19 -15.14 -2.65
CA ASN A 171 -10.65 -14.37 -1.53
C ASN A 171 -10.08 -13.00 -1.95
N GLY A 172 -10.28 -12.59 -3.20
CA GLY A 172 -9.84 -11.31 -3.76
C GLY A 172 -10.95 -10.26 -3.81
N LEU A 173 -10.61 -9.01 -3.51
CA LEU A 173 -11.52 -7.86 -3.56
C LEU A 173 -10.87 -6.71 -4.34
N SER A 174 -11.55 -6.18 -5.37
CA SER A 174 -11.09 -4.99 -6.10
C SER A 174 -11.94 -3.77 -5.75
N ILE A 175 -11.36 -2.85 -4.99
CA ILE A 175 -12.05 -1.60 -4.64
C ILE A 175 -11.79 -0.54 -5.73
N ALA A 176 -12.87 0.00 -6.31
CA ALA A 176 -12.78 1.08 -7.28
C ALA A 176 -12.27 2.37 -6.62
N ALA A 177 -11.06 2.78 -6.97
CA ALA A 177 -10.49 4.06 -6.56
C ALA A 177 -10.32 4.94 -7.80
N ARG A 178 -11.40 5.58 -8.28
CA ARG A 178 -11.41 6.41 -9.50
C ARG A 178 -11.87 7.85 -9.19
N THR A 179 -11.84 8.69 -10.21
CA THR A 179 -12.07 10.15 -10.10
C THR A 179 -13.44 10.55 -9.54
N PRO A 180 -14.55 9.85 -9.83
CA PRO A 180 -15.84 10.12 -9.21
C PRO A 180 -15.82 9.88 -7.69
N GLU A 181 -15.24 8.78 -7.24
CA GLU A 181 -15.11 8.49 -5.80
C GLU A 181 -14.16 9.50 -5.13
N ALA A 182 -13.05 9.84 -5.78
CA ALA A 182 -12.11 10.84 -5.25
C ALA A 182 -12.77 12.22 -5.04
N LYS A 183 -13.70 12.61 -5.93
CA LYS A 183 -14.49 13.85 -5.77
C LYS A 183 -15.46 13.78 -4.59
N ALA A 184 -16.08 12.63 -4.33
CA ALA A 184 -16.97 12.44 -3.18
C ALA A 184 -16.22 12.61 -1.85
N TYR A 185 -14.98 12.11 -1.80
CA TYR A 185 -14.06 12.23 -0.66
C TYR A 185 -13.22 13.53 -0.66
N GLY A 186 -13.48 14.48 -1.57
CA GLY A 186 -12.75 15.75 -1.62
C GLY A 186 -11.24 15.62 -1.89
N THR A 187 -10.80 14.52 -2.49
CA THR A 187 -9.39 14.14 -2.64
C THR A 187 -9.00 13.82 -4.10
N ILE A 188 -7.75 13.40 -4.33
CA ILE A 188 -7.28 12.88 -5.62
C ILE A 188 -7.24 11.35 -5.60
N VAL A 189 -7.36 10.70 -6.75
CA VAL A 189 -7.44 9.22 -6.87
C VAL A 189 -6.34 8.47 -6.12
N VAL A 190 -5.10 8.94 -6.16
CA VAL A 190 -3.96 8.31 -5.45
C VAL A 190 -4.15 8.38 -3.93
N ALA A 191 -4.72 9.47 -3.40
CA ALA A 191 -4.97 9.60 -1.98
C ALA A 191 -6.16 8.75 -1.52
N LEU A 192 -7.08 8.40 -2.42
CA LEU A 192 -8.28 7.63 -2.10
C LEU A 192 -7.98 6.20 -1.62
N LYS A 193 -6.96 5.54 -2.18
CA LYS A 193 -6.51 4.22 -1.68
C LYS A 193 -6.08 4.29 -0.22
N GLY A 194 -5.33 5.33 0.11
CA GLY A 194 -4.93 5.61 1.49
C GLY A 194 -6.12 5.94 2.39
N GLU A 195 -7.14 6.66 1.90
CA GLU A 195 -8.38 6.87 2.65
C GLU A 195 -9.10 5.56 2.95
N TYR A 196 -9.23 4.66 1.97
CA TYR A 196 -9.91 3.38 2.16
C TYR A 196 -9.23 2.51 3.21
N LEU A 197 -7.89 2.44 3.22
CA LEU A 197 -7.17 1.76 4.30
C LEU A 197 -7.38 2.45 5.66
N ARG A 198 -7.44 3.78 5.69
CA ARG A 198 -7.69 4.53 6.92
C ARG A 198 -9.10 4.29 7.45
N ASN A 199 -10.12 4.27 6.59
CA ASN A 199 -11.49 3.96 6.99
C ASN A 199 -11.58 2.55 7.59
N PHE A 200 -10.96 1.57 6.92
CA PHE A 200 -10.86 0.21 7.46
C PHE A 200 -10.23 0.19 8.85
N ALA A 201 -9.13 0.93 9.02
CA ALA A 201 -8.47 1.07 10.32
C ALA A 201 -9.33 1.77 11.39
N GLU A 202 -10.14 2.77 11.01
CA GLU A 202 -11.08 3.44 11.91
C GLU A 202 -12.17 2.48 12.40
N HIS A 203 -12.71 1.62 11.53
CA HIS A 203 -13.66 0.56 11.90
C HIS A 203 -13.05 -0.45 12.87
N ARG A 204 -11.82 -0.92 12.57
CA ARG A 204 -11.06 -1.78 13.49
C ARG A 204 -10.86 -1.12 14.85
N MET A 205 -10.49 0.16 14.88
CA MET A 205 -10.33 0.93 16.12
C MET A 205 -11.65 1.14 16.88
N ALA A 206 -12.79 1.17 16.18
CA ALA A 206 -14.13 1.21 16.79
C ALA A 206 -14.55 -0.13 17.42
N GLY A 207 -13.82 -1.21 17.14
CA GLY A 207 -14.05 -2.55 17.67
C GLY A 207 -14.80 -3.48 16.71
N ASP A 208 -14.96 -3.10 15.45
CA ASP A 208 -15.62 -3.93 14.44
C ASP A 208 -14.72 -5.11 14.05
N GLU A 209 -15.24 -6.34 14.11
CA GLU A 209 -14.53 -7.57 13.71
C GLU A 209 -14.71 -7.86 12.22
N VAL A 210 -13.69 -8.44 11.58
CA VAL A 210 -13.75 -8.84 10.16
C VAL A 210 -14.05 -10.33 10.10
N GLU A 211 -15.22 -10.70 9.59
CA GLU A 211 -15.63 -12.11 9.44
C GLU A 211 -15.62 -12.57 7.97
N SER A 212 -15.69 -11.61 7.04
CA SER A 212 -15.81 -11.86 5.60
C SER A 212 -15.15 -10.78 4.75
N ILE A 213 -15.00 -11.06 3.46
CA ILE A 213 -14.49 -10.09 2.48
C ILE A 213 -15.44 -8.91 2.27
N ASP A 214 -16.75 -9.13 2.43
CA ASP A 214 -17.78 -8.09 2.36
C ASP A 214 -17.61 -7.06 3.50
N ASP A 215 -17.18 -7.51 4.69
CA ASP A 215 -16.87 -6.60 5.80
C ASP A 215 -15.68 -5.69 5.45
N ILE A 216 -14.68 -6.24 4.77
CA ILE A 216 -13.51 -5.47 4.31
C ILE A 216 -13.94 -4.40 3.30
N GLU A 217 -14.78 -4.76 2.32
CA GLU A 217 -15.31 -3.79 1.34
C GLU A 217 -16.10 -2.68 2.04
N ALA A 218 -17.02 -3.04 2.94
CA ALA A 218 -17.83 -2.08 3.69
C ALA A 218 -16.95 -1.14 4.51
N TYR A 219 -16.01 -1.67 5.30
CA TYR A 219 -15.16 -0.86 6.17
C TYR A 219 -14.18 0.02 5.40
N CYS A 220 -13.75 -0.40 4.22
CA CYS A 220 -12.97 0.47 3.35
C CYS A 220 -13.80 1.61 2.77
N THR A 221 -15.05 1.36 2.38
CA THR A 221 -15.83 2.30 1.55
C THR A 221 -16.81 3.18 2.33
N GLU A 222 -17.11 2.84 3.59
CA GLU A 222 -17.99 3.59 4.49
C GLU A 222 -17.20 4.37 5.56
N GLU A 223 -17.76 5.49 6.04
CA GLU A 223 -17.21 6.20 7.21
C GLU A 223 -17.86 5.67 8.50
N VAL A 224 -17.07 5.56 9.57
CA VAL A 224 -17.53 5.16 10.91
C VAL A 224 -18.61 6.14 11.39
N GLY A 225 -19.87 5.68 11.41
CA GLY A 225 -21.03 6.44 11.88
C GLY A 225 -22.09 6.78 10.81
N SER A 226 -21.90 6.39 9.55
CA SER A 226 -22.92 6.60 8.50
C SER A 226 -24.21 5.78 8.68
N GLN A 227 -24.14 4.62 9.38
CA GLN A 227 -25.33 3.80 9.70
C GLN A 227 -26.15 4.29 10.91
N ALA A 228 -25.65 5.20 11.75
CA ALA A 228 -26.38 5.68 12.94
C ALA A 228 -27.46 6.74 12.64
N GLY A 229 -27.65 7.13 11.37
CA GLY A 229 -28.45 8.29 10.97
C GLY A 229 -29.79 8.03 10.27
N LEU A 230 -30.17 6.78 10.00
CA LEU A 230 -31.34 6.48 9.16
C LEU A 230 -32.56 5.85 9.89
N ASP A 231 -32.46 5.55 11.18
CA ASP A 231 -33.58 4.93 11.93
C ASP A 231 -34.51 5.90 12.67
N ASP A 232 -34.30 7.23 12.60
CA ASP A 232 -35.08 8.19 13.42
C ASP A 232 -36.24 8.90 12.67
N TYR A 233 -36.67 8.39 11.51
CA TYR A 233 -37.82 8.93 10.76
C TYR A 233 -38.84 7.86 10.36
N SER A 234 -39.34 7.10 11.34
CA SER A 234 -40.60 6.36 11.18
C SER A 234 -41.34 6.19 12.50
N SER A 235 -41.68 7.31 13.15
CA SER A 235 -42.74 7.35 14.17
C SER A 235 -43.22 8.77 14.40
N SER A 236 -44.07 9.30 13.51
CA SER A 236 -45.03 10.38 13.82
C SER A 236 -45.92 10.67 12.60
N ASN A 237 -47.04 9.97 12.49
CA ASN A 237 -48.32 10.58 12.08
C ASN A 237 -49.44 9.56 12.34
N SER A 238 -50.04 9.70 13.52
CA SER A 238 -51.43 9.31 13.78
C SER A 238 -52.32 10.53 13.60
#